data_AF-J3JWH3-F1
#
_entry.id   AF-J3JWH3-F1
#
_cell.length_a   1.000
_cell.length_b   1.000
_cell.length_c   1.000
_cell.angle_alpha   90.00
_cell.angle_beta   90.00
_cell.angle_gamma   90.00
#
_symmetry.space_group_name_H-M   'P 1'
#
loop_
_entity.id
_entity.type
_entity.pdbx_description
1 polymer ?
#
loop_
_entity_poly.entity_id
_entity_poly.type
_entity_poly.pdbx_seq_one_letter_code
_entity_poly.pdbx_strand_id
1 'polypeptide(L)'
;MDVSNFEEYLKESIKINGKANNFAGGKSGQHAVTLGSEKNTKIVLSSEIPFSKRYLKYLTKKYLKKNNLRDWLRVVASGQDSYELRYFQINNQEEDEDDDAE
;
A
#
# COMPACT_ATOMS: atom_id res chain seq x y z
N MET A 1 1.84 7.94 -7.48
CA MET A 1 2.58 6.87 -6.78
C MET A 1 3.11 5.92 -7.83
N ASP A 2 4.39 5.56 -7.76
CA ASP A 2 4.98 4.57 -8.66
C ASP A 2 4.75 3.16 -8.10
N VAL A 3 4.10 2.30 -8.89
CA VAL A 3 3.73 0.94 -8.49
C VAL A 3 4.95 0.02 -8.42
N SER A 4 5.93 0.19 -9.30
CA SER A 4 7.16 -0.59 -9.28
C SER A 4 7.97 -0.33 -8.01
N ASN A 5 8.14 0.95 -7.66
CA ASN A 5 8.82 1.35 -6.42
C ASN A 5 8.09 0.85 -5.17
N PHE A 6 6.75 0.82 -5.21
CA PHE A 6 5.97 0.29 -4.11
C PHE A 6 6.09 -1.24 -3.98
N GLU A 7 6.14 -1.96 -5.10
CA GLU A 7 6.36 -3.40 -5.12
C GLU A 7 7.72 -3.76 -4.49
N GLU A 8 8.78 -3.04 -4.86
CA GLU A 8 10.12 -3.17 -4.27
C GLU A 8 10.09 -2.91 -2.76
N TYR A 9 9.47 -1.81 -2.34
CA TYR A 9 9.31 -1.50 -0.92
C TYR A 9 8.63 -2.62 -0.14
N LEU A 10 7.59 -3.25 -0.71
CA LEU A 10 6.89 -4.36 -0.08
C LEU A 10 7.77 -5.60 0.02
N LYS A 11 8.55 -5.93 -1.03
CA LYS A 11 9.54 -7.02 -1.01
C LYS A 11 10.58 -6.81 0.09
N GLU A 12 10.98 -5.58 0.35
CA GLU A 12 11.94 -5.29 1.43
C GLU A 12 11.31 -5.27 2.82
N SER A 13 10.08 -4.78 2.93
CA SER A 13 9.48 -4.43 4.22
C SER A 13 8.63 -5.54 4.83
N ILE A 14 8.11 -6.46 4.03
CA ILE A 14 7.33 -7.60 4.53
C ILE A 14 8.26 -8.56 5.26
N LYS A 15 7.87 -8.87 6.48
CA LYS A 15 8.54 -9.86 7.31
C LYS A 15 7.85 -11.21 7.20
N ILE A 16 8.65 -12.24 6.93
CA ILE A 16 8.23 -13.63 6.92
C ILE A 16 8.96 -14.30 8.09
N ASN A 17 8.22 -14.90 9.02
CA ASN A 17 8.76 -15.47 10.26
C ASN A 17 9.65 -14.49 11.05
N GLY A 18 9.25 -13.21 11.11
CA GLY A 18 9.96 -12.16 11.83
C GLY A 18 11.15 -11.54 11.08
N LYS A 19 11.54 -12.07 9.91
CA LYS A 19 12.68 -11.58 9.12
C LYS A 19 12.22 -10.87 7.84
N ALA A 20 12.77 -9.67 7.61
CA ALA A 20 12.61 -8.94 6.34
C ALA A 20 13.52 -9.52 5.26
N ASN A 21 13.28 -9.18 3.98
CA ASN A 21 14.05 -9.68 2.82
C ASN A 21 14.06 -11.22 2.66
N ASN A 22 13.07 -11.91 3.23
CA ASN A 22 13.03 -13.38 3.26
C ASN A 22 12.11 -13.97 2.16
N PHE A 23 11.93 -13.24 1.06
CA PHE A 23 11.15 -13.69 -0.12
C PHE A 23 11.92 -14.70 -0.98
N ALA A 24 13.25 -14.60 -0.99
CA ALA A 24 14.13 -15.52 -1.67
C ALA A 24 14.53 -16.65 -0.71
N GLY A 25 13.88 -17.80 -0.88
CA GLY A 25 14.21 -19.01 -0.13
C GLY A 25 15.67 -19.41 -0.32
N GLY A 26 16.42 -19.52 0.77
CA GLY A 26 17.59 -20.37 0.79
C GLY A 26 17.14 -21.82 0.62
N LYS A 27 17.38 -22.42 -0.56
CA LYS A 27 17.50 -23.85 -0.93
C LYS A 27 16.59 -24.92 -0.29
N SER A 28 15.57 -24.59 0.49
CA SER A 28 14.65 -25.54 1.09
C SER A 28 13.27 -24.90 1.21
N GLY A 29 12.39 -25.23 0.26
CA GLY A 29 10.95 -25.28 0.47
C GLY A 29 10.21 -23.95 0.60
N GLN A 30 9.55 -23.58 -0.50
CA GLN A 30 8.31 -22.80 -0.57
C GLN A 30 8.44 -21.27 -0.47
N HIS A 31 8.04 -20.62 -1.58
CA HIS A 31 7.78 -19.19 -1.69
C HIS A 31 6.50 -18.84 -0.92
N ALA A 32 6.59 -18.85 0.42
CA ALA A 32 5.44 -18.71 1.31
C ALA A 32 4.61 -17.43 1.09
N VAL A 33 5.22 -16.37 0.54
CA VAL A 33 4.54 -15.15 0.11
C VAL A 33 5.10 -14.73 -1.25
N THR A 34 4.24 -14.47 -2.22
CA THR A 34 4.60 -13.95 -3.54
C THR A 34 3.91 -12.61 -3.79
N LEU A 35 4.60 -11.74 -4.52
CA LEU A 35 4.12 -10.43 -4.95
C LEU A 35 4.18 -10.37 -6.47
N GLY A 36 3.10 -9.91 -7.08
CA GLY A 36 3.05 -9.59 -8.50
C GLY A 36 2.28 -8.30 -8.74
N SER A 37 2.57 -7.64 -9.85
CA SER A 37 1.84 -6.46 -10.32
C SER A 37 1.02 -6.80 -11.56
N GLU A 38 -0.26 -6.43 -11.55
CA GLU A 38 -1.17 -6.52 -12.69
C GLU A 38 -1.31 -5.13 -13.32
N LYS A 39 -1.01 -5.04 -14.63
CA LYS A 39 -1.19 -3.83 -15.46
C LYS A 39 -0.62 -2.55 -14.83
N ASN A 40 0.43 -2.67 -14.02
CA ASN A 40 1.05 -1.58 -13.27
C ASN A 40 0.09 -0.69 -12.45
N THR A 41 -1.06 -1.24 -12.04
CA THR A 41 -2.11 -0.50 -11.30
C THR A 41 -2.54 -1.23 -10.03
N LYS A 42 -2.35 -2.55 -9.98
CA LYS A 42 -2.77 -3.40 -8.88
C LYS A 42 -1.62 -4.29 -8.44
N ILE A 43 -1.36 -4.31 -7.14
CA ILE A 43 -0.45 -5.26 -6.51
C ILE A 43 -1.27 -6.44 -6.00
N VAL A 44 -0.87 -7.64 -6.37
CA VAL A 44 -1.43 -8.90 -5.90
C VAL A 44 -0.42 -9.58 -5.00
N LEU A 45 -0.84 -9.88 -3.77
CA LEU A 45 -0.06 -10.64 -2.80
C LEU A 45 -0.75 -11.98 -2.60
N SER A 46 -0.03 -13.07 -2.85
CA SER A 46 -0.47 -14.43 -2.52
C SER A 46 0.37 -14.95 -1.37
N SER A 47 -0.26 -15.63 -0.41
CA SER A 47 0.42 -16.15 0.78
C SER A 47 -0.10 -17.54 1.10
N GLU A 48 0.82 -18.50 1.23
CA GLU A 48 0.56 -19.86 1.69
C GLU A 48 0.61 -19.97 3.22
N ILE A 49 1.25 -18.98 3.87
CA ILE A 49 1.31 -18.86 5.34
C ILE A 49 0.26 -17.87 5.86
N PRO A 50 -0.08 -17.90 7.16
CA PRO A 50 -0.94 -16.90 7.77
C PRO A 50 -0.39 -15.48 7.57
N PHE A 51 -1.03 -14.70 6.72
CA PHE A 51 -0.68 -13.32 6.44
C PHE A 51 -1.89 -12.43 6.68
N SER A 52 -1.72 -11.42 7.54
CA SER A 52 -2.83 -10.54 7.87
C SER A 52 -2.95 -9.41 6.84
N LYS A 53 -4.16 -9.24 6.30
CA LYS A 53 -4.51 -8.07 5.48
C LYS A 53 -4.19 -6.76 6.21
N ARG A 54 -4.38 -6.68 7.52
CA ARG A 54 -4.05 -5.50 8.33
C ARG A 54 -2.56 -5.13 8.25
N TYR A 55 -1.66 -6.12 8.16
CA TYR A 55 -0.24 -5.88 8.01
C TYR A 55 0.08 -5.20 6.67
N LEU A 56 -0.57 -5.61 5.58
CA LEU A 56 -0.45 -4.92 4.29
C LEU A 56 -0.88 -3.46 4.39
N LYS A 57 -2.02 -3.17 5.03
CA LYS A 57 -2.48 -1.77 5.26
C LYS A 57 -1.46 -0.94 6.04
N TYR A 58 -0.84 -1.53 7.06
CA TYR A 58 0.20 -0.87 7.84
C TYR A 58 1.40 -0.50 6.96
N LEU A 59 1.91 -1.44 6.16
CA LEU A 59 3.04 -1.20 5.26
C LEU A 59 2.70 -0.15 4.20
N THR A 60 1.51 -0.20 3.60
CA THR A 60 1.04 0.83 2.66
C THR A 60 1.01 2.21 3.33
N LYS A 61 0.42 2.32 4.53
CA LYS A 61 0.40 3.60 5.28
C LYS A 61 1.80 4.09 5.65
N LYS A 62 2.75 3.18 5.91
CA LYS A 62 4.15 3.49 6.20
C LYS A 62 4.85 4.03 4.95
N TYR A 63 4.65 3.40 3.79
CA TYR A 63 5.13 3.88 2.49
C TYR A 63 4.57 5.27 2.15
N LEU A 64 3.25 5.48 2.32
CA LEU A 64 2.63 6.78 2.06
C LEU A 64 3.23 7.88 2.95
N LYS A 65 3.58 7.59 4.21
CA LYS A 65 4.26 8.58 5.07
C LYS A 65 5.68 8.87 4.58
N LYS A 66 6.44 7.83 4.22
CA LYS A 66 7.83 7.97 3.74
C LYS A 66 7.92 8.84 2.49
N ASN A 67 6.90 8.77 1.63
CA ASN A 67 6.84 9.53 0.37
C ASN A 67 5.95 10.79 0.45
N ASN A 68 5.56 11.23 1.66
CA ASN A 68 4.71 12.41 1.88
C ASN A 68 3.35 12.37 1.13
N LEU A 69 2.79 11.18 0.89
CA LEU A 69 1.52 11.00 0.17
C LEU A 69 0.27 10.91 1.08
N ARG A 70 0.43 11.11 2.40
CA ARG A 70 -0.66 10.90 3.37
C ARG A 70 -1.78 11.91 3.30
N ASP A 71 -1.50 13.11 2.81
CA ASP A 71 -2.49 14.18 2.76
C ASP A 71 -3.36 14.07 1.50
N TRP A 72 -2.87 13.37 0.48
CA TRP A 72 -3.60 13.14 -0.77
C TRP A 72 -4.29 11.78 -0.82
N LEU A 73 -3.68 10.72 -0.27
CA LEU A 73 -4.15 9.34 -0.44
C LEU A 73 -4.53 8.67 0.88
N ARG A 74 -5.68 7.98 0.87
CA ARG A 74 -6.14 7.10 1.97
C ARG A 74 -6.29 5.65 1.52
N VAL A 75 -5.90 4.73 2.40
CA VAL A 75 -6.07 3.28 2.22
C VAL A 75 -7.45 2.85 2.76
N VAL A 76 -8.35 2.48 1.85
CA VAL A 76 -9.74 2.06 2.14
C VAL A 76 -9.91 0.58 1.81
N ALA A 77 -10.67 -0.16 2.63
CA ALA A 77 -11.01 -1.55 2.31
C ALA A 77 -12.11 -1.55 1.24
N SER A 78 -11.83 -2.14 0.08
CA SER A 78 -12.82 -2.27 -1.00
C SER A 78 -13.60 -3.58 -0.93
N GLY A 79 -13.09 -4.58 -0.21
CA GLY A 79 -13.72 -5.89 -0.02
C GLY A 79 -13.05 -6.67 1.11
N GLN A 80 -13.35 -7.97 1.25
CA GLN A 80 -12.77 -8.82 2.29
C GLN A 80 -11.25 -8.89 2.19
N ASP A 81 -10.71 -9.10 0.98
CA ASP A 81 -9.27 -9.33 0.76
C ASP A 81 -8.55 -8.18 0.06
N SER A 82 -9.27 -7.11 -0.31
CA SER A 82 -8.71 -6.00 -1.08
C SER A 82 -8.68 -4.67 -0.34
N TYR A 83 -7.66 -3.87 -0.64
CA TYR A 83 -7.62 -2.45 -0.35
C TYR A 83 -7.52 -1.67 -1.66
N GLU A 84 -7.90 -0.40 -1.58
CA GLU A 84 -7.70 0.58 -2.63
C GLU A 84 -7.16 1.88 -2.03
N LEU A 85 -6.45 2.63 -2.86
CA LEU A 85 -6.01 3.98 -2.55
C LEU A 85 -7.02 4.95 -3.16
N ARG A 86 -7.69 5.74 -2.31
CA ARG A 86 -8.60 6.80 -2.75
C ARG A 86 -7.99 8.15 -2.43
N TYR A 87 -8.29 9.14 -3.27
CA TYR A 87 -8.03 10.53 -2.89
C TYR A 87 -8.93 10.94 -1.72
N PHE A 88 -8.46 11.88 -0.91
CA PHE A 88 -9.35 12.64 -0.05
C PHE A 88 -10.24 13.52 -0.93
N GLN A 89 -11.53 13.63 -0.57
CA GLN A 89 -12.39 14.64 -1.15
C GLN A 89 -12.01 15.94 -0.48
N ILE A 90 -11.15 16.71 -1.14
CA ILE A 90 -10.97 18.12 -0.80
C ILE A 90 -12.22 18.76 -1.39
N ASN A 91 -13.22 19.03 -0.56
CA ASN A 91 -14.25 19.98 -0.99
C ASN A 91 -13.50 21.29 -1.28
N ASN A 92 -13.72 21.87 -2.45
CA ASN A 92 -13.18 23.18 -2.87
C ASN A 92 -13.76 24.34 -2.02
N GLN A 93 -14.01 24.14 -0.72
CA GLN A 93 -14.55 25.13 0.22
C GLN A 93 -13.50 26.18 0.64
N GLU A 94 -12.63 26.60 -0.29
CA GLU A 94 -11.72 27.75 -0.11
C GLU A 94 -11.78 28.72 -1.31
N GLU A 95 -12.81 28.66 -2.17
CA GLU A 95 -13.01 29.62 -3.28
C GLU A 95 -14.26 30.52 -3.14
N ASP A 96 -15.02 30.44 -2.03
CA ASP A 96 -16.23 31.26 -1.81
C ASP A 96 -16.11 32.21 -0.59
N GLU A 97 -14.94 32.82 -0.33
CA GLU A 97 -14.76 33.75 0.81
C GLU A 97 -14.05 35.08 0.46
N ASP A 98 -14.15 35.58 -0.77
CA ASP A 98 -13.55 36.88 -1.14
C ASP A 98 -14.35 37.68 -2.21
N ASP A 99 -15.67 37.80 -2.04
CA ASP A 99 -16.50 38.70 -2.89
C ASP A 99 -17.64 39.41 -2.13
N ASP A 100 -17.42 39.75 -0.86
CA ASP A 100 -18.33 40.65 -0.12
C ASP A 100 -17.57 41.43 0.98
N ALA A 101 -16.73 42.38 0.57
CA ALA A 101 -16.25 43.47 1.43
C ALA A 101 -15.98 44.75 0.61
N GLU A 102 -17.00 45.64 0.61
CA GLU A 102 -17.04 47.08 0.24
C GLU A 102 -16.53 47.57 -1.13
#